data_AF-A0A2V5TW51-F1
#
_entry.id   AF-A0A2V5TW51-F1
#
_cell.length_a   1.000
_cell.length_b   1.000
_cell.length_c   1.000
_cell.angle_alpha   90.00
_cell.angle_beta   90.00
_cell.angle_gamma   90.00
#
_symmetry.space_group_name_H-M   'P 1'
#
loop_
_entity.id
_entity.type
_entity.pdbx_description
1 polymer ?
#
loop_
_entity_poly.entity_id
_entity_poly.type
_entity_poly.pdbx_seq_one_letter_code
_entity_poly.pdbx_strand_id
1 'polypeptide(L)'
;MKAIVIPCLALIWGCLGPALAQAASKANREEILAVYSFSPHMLTKEQQSQKSKTLDAFWQKAKAERKAYLPLLKEQLTEKNVPAFFLYDGSMLLLELADTAENRRIALQAVARCDLRDVDQTTYLRQVHRLAVFGEDTTDAAFHILDDPKFQAIVPEHALTLGQDFCLIIMVFPTDSTNWLQRAVKRLDVETDTDAQKSLLHLLWYAQTSESDGAIAHFAKAAEKPAPSRDFARQLAARNDELLARKGNAVASLKASTGRQAEASIRKARVKTMSRISDEALMEFDEETLKLIGIRRGGTEPK
;
A
#
# COMPACT_ATOMS: atom_id res chain seq x y z
N MET A 1 13.53 58.21 51.76
CA MET A 1 13.03 57.29 50.71
C MET A 1 13.24 55.87 51.20
N LYS A 2 12.17 55.14 51.52
CA LYS A 2 12.23 53.75 52.02
C LYS A 2 12.25 52.80 50.81
N ALA A 3 13.32 52.01 50.68
CA ALA A 3 13.43 50.99 49.66
C ALA A 3 12.52 49.81 50.00
N ILE A 4 11.58 49.50 49.11
CA ILE A 4 10.71 48.34 49.16
C ILE A 4 11.47 47.19 48.47
N VAL A 5 11.86 46.19 49.24
CA VAL A 5 12.45 44.95 48.72
C VAL A 5 11.31 44.00 48.37
N ILE A 6 11.12 43.75 47.07
CA ILE A 6 10.18 42.76 46.55
C ILE A 6 10.90 41.41 46.52
N PRO A 7 10.44 40.36 47.22
CA PRO A 7 11.06 39.05 47.14
C PRO A 7 10.67 38.38 45.82
N CYS A 8 11.69 37.98 45.07
CA CYS A 8 11.59 37.13 43.88
C CYS A 8 11.09 35.74 44.31
N LEU A 9 9.80 35.45 44.13
CA LEU A 9 9.28 34.08 44.16
C LEU A 9 9.70 33.40 42.85
N ALA A 10 10.82 32.67 42.88
CA ALA A 10 11.22 31.77 41.81
C ALA A 10 10.23 30.61 41.75
N LEU A 11 9.41 30.59 40.69
CA LEU A 11 8.51 29.49 40.34
C LEU A 11 9.33 28.21 40.08
N ILE A 12 9.30 27.29 41.04
CA ILE A 12 9.71 25.89 40.87
C ILE A 12 8.56 25.17 40.14
N TRP A 13 8.48 25.34 38.81
CA TRP A 13 7.43 24.76 37.95
C TRP A 13 8.01 23.84 36.86
N GLY A 14 9.13 23.16 37.13
CA GLY A 14 9.93 22.49 36.08
C GLY A 14 9.99 20.97 36.06
N CYS A 15 9.74 20.24 37.16
CA CYS A 15 10.24 18.85 37.26
C CYS A 15 9.19 17.73 37.39
N LEU A 16 7.89 18.04 37.53
CA LEU A 16 6.85 17.00 37.71
C LEU A 16 6.22 16.50 36.40
N GLY A 17 6.40 17.20 35.29
CA GLY A 17 5.82 16.85 33.99
C GLY A 17 6.33 15.54 33.35
N PRO A 18 7.65 15.26 33.33
CA PRO A 18 8.18 14.09 32.63
C PRO A 18 7.80 12.75 33.26
N ALA A 19 7.80 12.67 34.59
CA ALA A 19 7.51 11.44 35.31
C ALA A 19 6.04 10.99 35.16
N LEU A 20 5.10 11.95 35.18
CA LEU A 20 3.68 11.67 34.97
C LEU A 20 3.38 11.24 33.53
N ALA A 21 4.03 11.87 32.54
CA ALA A 21 3.89 11.47 31.14
C ALA A 21 4.41 10.05 30.89
N GLN A 22 5.53 9.67 31.52
CA GLN A 22 6.11 8.34 31.37
C GLN A 22 5.27 7.25 32.06
N ALA A 23 4.71 7.53 33.25
CA ALA A 23 3.80 6.62 33.93
C ALA A 23 2.50 6.39 33.12
N ALA A 24 1.94 7.45 32.52
CA ALA A 24 0.76 7.35 31.67
C ALA A 24 1.04 6.55 30.39
N SER A 25 2.17 6.76 29.71
CA SER A 25 2.57 5.96 28.54
C SER A 25 2.69 4.47 28.88
N LYS A 26 3.30 4.14 30.03
CA LYS A 26 3.42 2.74 30.49
C LYS A 26 2.06 2.08 30.74
N ALA A 27 1.16 2.73 31.48
CA ALA A 27 -0.17 2.18 31.78
C ALA A 27 -1.00 1.97 30.50
N ASN A 28 -0.91 2.91 29.56
CA ASN A 28 -1.61 2.84 28.29
C ASN A 28 -1.06 1.74 27.36
N ARG A 29 0.25 1.49 27.39
CA ARG A 29 0.87 0.34 26.71
C ARG A 29 0.38 -1.00 27.28
N GLU A 30 0.29 -1.11 28.60
CA GLU A 30 -0.24 -2.30 29.26
C GLU A 30 -1.70 -2.57 28.86
N GLU A 31 -2.51 -1.51 28.70
CA GLU A 31 -3.88 -1.64 28.17
C GLU A 31 -3.90 -2.19 26.74
N ILE A 32 -3.09 -1.63 25.82
CA ILE A 32 -3.01 -2.14 24.44
C ILE A 32 -2.58 -3.61 24.43
N LEU A 33 -1.56 -3.98 25.20
CA LEU A 33 -1.14 -5.37 25.30
C LEU A 33 -2.27 -6.26 25.84
N ALA A 34 -2.97 -5.84 26.89
CA ALA A 34 -4.08 -6.62 27.45
C ALA A 34 -5.23 -6.82 26.44
N VAL A 35 -5.53 -5.80 25.65
CA VAL A 35 -6.60 -5.85 24.64
C VAL A 35 -6.19 -6.70 23.44
N TYR A 36 -4.98 -6.50 22.90
CA TYR A 36 -4.54 -7.04 21.60
C TYR A 36 -3.61 -8.27 21.68
N SER A 37 -3.34 -8.84 22.86
CA SER A 37 -2.54 -10.07 22.99
C SER A 37 -3.31 -11.32 22.53
N PHE A 38 -3.68 -11.38 21.25
CA PHE A 38 -4.27 -12.52 20.57
C PHE A 38 -4.11 -12.37 19.05
N SER A 39 -4.33 -13.46 18.31
CA SER A 39 -4.40 -13.47 16.85
C SER A 39 -5.80 -13.89 16.41
N PRO A 40 -6.62 -13.01 15.79
CA PRO A 40 -7.96 -13.33 15.29
C PRO A 40 -8.07 -14.69 14.56
N HIS A 41 -7.11 -15.03 13.70
CA HIS A 41 -7.14 -16.29 12.92
C HIS A 41 -7.00 -17.56 13.77
N MET A 42 -6.55 -17.43 15.02
CA MET A 42 -6.40 -18.54 15.98
C MET A 42 -7.61 -18.71 16.90
N LEU A 43 -8.62 -17.86 16.78
CA LEU A 43 -9.81 -17.86 17.63
C LEU A 43 -11.01 -18.54 16.93
N THR A 44 -11.84 -19.18 17.74
CA THR A 44 -13.20 -19.59 17.34
C THR A 44 -14.11 -18.38 17.14
N LYS A 45 -15.26 -18.55 16.47
CA LYS A 45 -16.22 -17.46 16.26
C LYS A 45 -16.75 -16.88 17.58
N GLU A 46 -16.98 -17.73 18.56
CA GLU A 46 -17.44 -17.33 19.90
C GLU A 46 -16.37 -16.49 20.61
N GLN A 47 -15.11 -16.91 20.54
CA GLN A 47 -13.98 -16.14 21.10
C GLN A 47 -13.77 -14.81 20.36
N GLN A 48 -13.90 -14.79 19.02
CA GLN A 48 -13.85 -13.56 18.23
C GLN A 48 -14.96 -12.59 18.64
N SER A 49 -16.20 -13.06 18.84
CA SER A 49 -17.31 -12.24 19.31
C SER A 49 -17.04 -11.64 20.70
N GLN A 50 -16.48 -12.43 21.62
CA GLN A 50 -16.09 -11.95 22.95
C GLN A 50 -15.01 -10.86 22.85
N LYS A 51 -13.97 -11.09 22.05
CA LYS A 51 -12.86 -10.15 21.85
C LYS A 51 -13.31 -8.87 21.14
N SER A 52 -14.23 -8.96 20.18
CA SER A 52 -14.82 -7.81 19.50
C SER A 52 -15.40 -6.81 20.49
N LYS A 53 -16.14 -7.28 21.51
CA LYS A 53 -16.71 -6.39 22.54
C LYS A 53 -15.62 -5.65 23.34
N THR A 54 -14.49 -6.31 23.61
CA THR A 54 -13.35 -5.68 24.28
C THR A 54 -12.68 -4.63 23.39
N LEU A 55 -12.50 -4.93 22.10
CA LEU A 55 -11.98 -3.97 21.12
C LEU A 55 -12.92 -2.75 20.99
N ASP A 56 -14.23 -2.98 20.89
CA ASP A 56 -15.23 -1.91 20.80
C ASP A 56 -15.15 -0.97 22.00
N ALA A 57 -15.05 -1.53 23.22
CA ALA A 57 -14.91 -0.73 24.43
C ALA A 57 -13.62 0.12 24.42
N PHE A 58 -12.50 -0.46 23.97
CA PHE A 58 -11.23 0.26 23.80
C PHE A 58 -11.36 1.39 22.78
N TRP A 59 -11.97 1.12 21.61
CA TRP A 59 -12.20 2.13 20.57
C TRP A 59 -13.08 3.28 21.07
N GLN A 60 -14.18 2.99 21.78
CA GLN A 60 -15.04 4.03 22.34
C GLN A 60 -14.31 4.90 23.37
N LYS A 61 -13.50 4.29 24.24
CA LYS A 61 -12.66 5.01 25.20
C LYS A 61 -11.66 5.90 24.47
N ALA A 62 -10.97 5.39 23.45
CA ALA A 62 -10.00 6.15 22.68
C ALA A 62 -10.62 7.35 21.95
N LYS A 63 -11.86 7.20 21.45
CA LYS A 63 -12.63 8.29 20.85
C LYS A 63 -13.04 9.35 21.87
N ALA A 64 -13.52 8.93 23.05
CA ALA A 64 -13.88 9.83 24.13
C ALA A 64 -12.66 10.61 24.67
N GLU A 65 -11.49 9.96 24.73
CA GLU A 65 -10.25 10.49 25.28
C GLU A 65 -9.21 10.82 24.19
N ARG A 66 -9.67 11.36 23.06
CA ARG A 66 -8.84 11.60 21.86
C ARG A 66 -7.49 12.28 22.15
N LYS A 67 -7.44 13.27 23.06
CA LYS A 67 -6.20 13.99 23.41
C LYS A 67 -5.15 13.08 24.05
N ALA A 68 -5.57 12.07 24.79
CA ALA A 68 -4.69 11.09 25.42
C ALA A 68 -4.27 9.99 24.43
N TYR A 69 -5.21 9.45 23.65
CA TYR A 69 -4.95 8.31 22.77
C TYR A 69 -4.26 8.66 21.46
N LEU A 70 -4.45 9.87 20.92
CA LEU A 70 -3.81 10.22 19.65
C LEU A 70 -2.27 10.16 19.70
N PRO A 71 -1.57 10.80 20.65
CA PRO A 71 -0.10 10.66 20.75
C PRO A 71 0.33 9.23 21.10
N LEU A 72 -0.43 8.52 21.93
CA LEU A 72 -0.16 7.12 22.28
C LEU A 72 -0.19 6.21 21.04
N LEU A 73 -1.22 6.30 20.21
CA LEU A 73 -1.35 5.47 19.00
C LEU A 73 -0.17 5.74 18.05
N LYS A 74 0.22 7.01 17.87
CA LYS A 74 1.39 7.37 17.07
C LYS A 74 2.67 6.72 17.59
N GLU A 75 2.89 6.76 18.91
CA GLU A 75 4.05 6.12 19.54
C GLU A 75 4.02 4.60 19.32
N GLN A 76 2.94 3.94 19.73
CA GLN A 76 2.84 2.48 19.73
C GLN A 76 2.89 1.90 18.31
N LEU A 77 2.25 2.53 17.32
CA LEU A 77 2.29 2.06 15.93
C LEU A 77 3.67 2.17 15.27
N THR A 78 4.62 2.89 15.86
CA THR A 78 6.01 2.95 15.39
C THR A 78 6.94 1.99 16.12
N GLU A 79 6.49 1.36 17.19
CA GLU A 79 7.28 0.38 17.94
C GLU A 79 7.43 -0.94 17.16
N LYS A 80 8.54 -1.66 17.43
CA LYS A 80 8.82 -2.97 16.83
C LYS A 80 8.06 -4.11 17.49
N ASN A 81 7.86 -4.03 18.81
CA ASN A 81 7.31 -5.12 19.62
C ASN A 81 5.88 -4.78 20.07
N VAL A 82 4.97 -4.69 19.10
CA VAL A 82 3.54 -4.52 19.32
C VAL A 82 2.77 -5.67 18.68
N PRO A 83 1.60 -6.06 19.22
CA PRO A 83 0.81 -7.15 18.68
C PRO A 83 0.49 -6.95 17.19
N ALA A 84 0.60 -8.01 16.39
CA ALA A 84 0.48 -7.91 14.93
C ALA A 84 -0.91 -7.40 14.49
N PHE A 85 -1.97 -7.82 15.17
CA PHE A 85 -3.33 -7.34 14.87
C PHE A 85 -3.52 -5.86 15.23
N PHE A 86 -2.88 -5.37 16.30
CA PHE A 86 -2.91 -3.95 16.69
C PHE A 86 -2.31 -3.04 15.61
N LEU A 87 -1.30 -3.52 14.87
CA LEU A 87 -0.70 -2.74 13.79
C LEU A 87 -1.72 -2.34 12.72
N TYR A 88 -2.68 -3.22 12.41
CA TYR A 88 -3.76 -2.90 11.48
C TYR A 88 -4.89 -2.13 12.17
N ASP A 89 -5.47 -2.69 13.24
CA ASP A 89 -6.65 -2.13 13.89
C ASP A 89 -6.38 -0.77 14.53
N GLY A 90 -5.24 -0.63 15.22
CA GLY A 90 -4.77 0.63 15.79
C GLY A 90 -4.48 1.69 14.73
N SER A 91 -4.04 1.30 13.53
CA SER A 91 -3.89 2.22 12.39
C SER A 91 -5.23 2.77 11.94
N MET A 92 -6.27 1.93 11.91
CA MET A 92 -7.62 2.37 11.55
C MET A 92 -8.17 3.34 12.58
N LEU A 93 -7.98 3.02 13.86
CA LEU A 93 -8.33 3.92 14.96
C LEU A 93 -7.56 5.25 14.89
N LEU A 94 -6.25 5.24 14.60
CA LEU A 94 -5.45 6.45 14.44
C LEU A 94 -6.04 7.37 13.36
N LEU A 95 -6.39 6.79 12.20
CA LEU A 95 -6.97 7.54 11.07
C LEU A 95 -8.39 8.04 11.38
N GLU A 96 -9.17 7.27 12.13
CA GLU A 96 -10.48 7.72 12.58
C GLU A 96 -10.37 8.89 13.58
N LEU A 97 -9.41 8.83 14.51
CA LEU A 97 -9.17 9.93 15.44
C LEU A 97 -8.60 11.17 14.74
N ALA A 98 -7.73 11.02 13.74
CA ALA A 98 -7.23 12.15 12.95
C ALA A 98 -6.59 11.70 11.63
N ASP A 99 -7.25 11.98 10.50
CA ASP A 99 -6.73 11.72 9.15
C ASP A 99 -5.82 12.87 8.66
N THR A 100 -4.60 12.91 9.17
CA THR A 100 -3.54 13.83 8.71
C THR A 100 -2.49 13.10 7.87
N ALA A 101 -1.73 13.82 7.04
CA ALA A 101 -0.65 13.21 6.25
C ALA A 101 0.40 12.49 7.12
N GLU A 102 0.71 13.03 8.30
CA GLU A 102 1.60 12.37 9.26
C GLU A 102 1.00 11.04 9.74
N ASN A 103 -0.26 11.05 10.15
CA ASN A 103 -0.93 9.87 10.68
C ASN A 103 -1.15 8.80 9.62
N ARG A 104 -1.41 9.17 8.36
CA ARG A 104 -1.47 8.24 7.22
C ARG A 104 -0.16 7.51 7.00
N ARG A 105 0.98 8.19 7.10
CA ARG A 105 2.30 7.55 6.97
C ARG A 105 2.58 6.58 8.11
N ILE A 106 2.27 6.98 9.34
CA ILE A 106 2.39 6.08 10.52
C ILE A 106 1.52 4.84 10.32
N ALA A 107 0.25 5.05 9.92
CA ALA A 107 -0.67 3.96 9.64
C ALA A 107 -0.15 3.02 8.54
N LEU A 108 0.36 3.53 7.42
CA LEU A 108 0.94 2.70 6.35
C LEU A 108 2.13 1.87 6.82
N GLN A 109 3.05 2.48 7.58
CA GLN A 109 4.22 1.79 8.12
C GLN A 109 3.85 0.69 9.12
N ALA A 110 2.74 0.86 9.84
CA ALA A 110 2.23 -0.18 10.74
C ALA A 110 1.48 -1.27 9.96
N VAL A 111 0.59 -0.91 9.04
CA VAL A 111 -0.16 -1.84 8.18
C VAL A 111 0.78 -2.74 7.38
N ALA A 112 1.91 -2.22 6.88
CA ALA A 112 2.94 -3.01 6.20
C ALA A 112 3.66 -4.07 7.07
N ARG A 113 3.33 -4.15 8.36
CA ARG A 113 3.93 -5.08 9.33
C ARG A 113 2.88 -5.95 10.04
N CYS A 114 1.60 -5.82 9.70
CA CYS A 114 0.55 -6.62 10.32
C CYS A 114 0.62 -8.09 9.86
N ASP A 115 -0.07 -8.98 10.56
CA ASP A 115 -0.29 -10.34 10.08
C ASP A 115 -1.49 -10.34 9.13
N LEU A 116 -1.27 -10.61 7.85
CA LEU A 116 -2.34 -10.61 6.83
C LEU A 116 -3.44 -11.64 7.11
N ARG A 117 -3.16 -12.69 7.89
CA ARG A 117 -4.17 -13.70 8.28
C ARG A 117 -5.20 -13.15 9.26
N ASP A 118 -4.84 -12.11 10.00
CA ASP A 118 -5.71 -11.45 10.97
C ASP A 118 -6.57 -10.34 10.35
N VAL A 119 -6.42 -10.07 9.05
CA VAL A 119 -7.07 -8.96 8.35
C VAL A 119 -7.87 -9.50 7.16
N ASP A 120 -9.08 -9.00 7.00
CA ASP A 120 -9.84 -9.24 5.76
C ASP A 120 -9.10 -8.61 4.55
N GLN A 121 -8.74 -9.44 3.58
CA GLN A 121 -7.91 -9.04 2.43
C GLN A 121 -8.58 -7.94 1.57
N THR A 122 -9.92 -7.95 1.47
CA THR A 122 -10.67 -6.91 0.75
C THR A 122 -10.57 -5.57 1.48
N THR A 123 -10.70 -5.59 2.81
CA THR A 123 -10.57 -4.39 3.65
C THR A 123 -9.13 -3.87 3.59
N TYR A 124 -8.12 -4.75 3.63
CA TYR A 124 -6.72 -4.37 3.45
C TYR A 124 -6.50 -3.66 2.11
N LEU A 125 -6.95 -4.26 0.99
CA LEU A 125 -6.85 -3.67 -0.34
C LEU A 125 -7.47 -2.28 -0.37
N ARG A 126 -8.73 -2.14 0.07
CA ARG A 126 -9.47 -0.87 0.01
C ARG A 126 -8.79 0.21 0.85
N GLN A 127 -8.24 -0.16 2.00
CA GLN A 127 -7.55 0.78 2.86
C GLN A 127 -6.23 1.26 2.27
N VAL A 128 -5.37 0.36 1.79
CA VAL A 128 -4.10 0.74 1.14
C VAL A 128 -4.38 1.55 -0.13
N HIS A 129 -5.34 1.13 -0.95
CA HIS A 129 -5.79 1.87 -2.14
C HIS A 129 -6.27 3.28 -1.82
N ARG A 130 -7.11 3.47 -0.79
CA ARG A 130 -7.54 4.81 -0.35
C ARG A 130 -6.35 5.72 -0.05
N LEU A 131 -5.32 5.19 0.62
CA LEU A 131 -4.12 5.96 0.97
C LEU A 131 -3.25 6.25 -0.26
N ALA A 132 -3.21 5.34 -1.23
CA ALA A 132 -2.58 5.57 -2.53
C ALA A 132 -3.27 6.71 -3.29
N VAL A 133 -4.61 6.76 -3.28
CA VAL A 133 -5.39 7.85 -3.89
C VAL A 133 -5.14 9.21 -3.22
N PHE A 134 -4.82 9.21 -1.93
CA PHE A 134 -4.35 10.41 -1.22
C PHE A 134 -2.90 10.79 -1.53
N GLY A 135 -2.21 10.04 -2.38
CA GLY A 135 -0.84 10.30 -2.80
C GLY A 135 0.21 9.89 -1.78
N GLU A 136 -0.13 9.07 -0.79
CA GLU A 136 0.86 8.50 0.12
C GLU A 136 1.66 7.38 -0.58
N ASP A 137 2.91 7.18 -0.18
CA ASP A 137 3.70 6.03 -0.65
C ASP A 137 3.22 4.75 0.02
N THR A 138 2.52 3.92 -0.74
CA THR A 138 1.96 2.65 -0.29
C THR A 138 2.84 1.45 -0.57
N THR A 139 4.06 1.64 -1.11
CA THR A 139 4.88 0.55 -1.65
C THR A 139 5.11 -0.57 -0.65
N ASP A 140 5.46 -0.26 0.60
CA ASP A 140 5.71 -1.26 1.64
C ASP A 140 4.45 -2.08 1.96
N ALA A 141 3.31 -1.41 2.16
CA ALA A 141 2.04 -2.09 2.44
C ALA A 141 1.54 -2.89 1.23
N ALA A 142 1.76 -2.38 0.02
CA ALA A 142 1.40 -3.06 -1.21
C ALA A 142 2.29 -4.28 -1.47
N PHE A 143 3.59 -4.22 -1.16
CA PHE A 143 4.49 -5.37 -1.34
C PHE A 143 4.31 -6.43 -0.25
N HIS A 144 3.78 -6.05 0.91
CA HIS A 144 3.47 -6.99 2.00
C HIS A 144 2.55 -8.13 1.54
N ILE A 145 1.62 -7.88 0.60
CA ILE A 145 0.73 -8.95 0.11
C ILE A 145 1.47 -10.05 -0.67
N LEU A 146 2.71 -9.79 -1.10
CA LEU A 146 3.55 -10.77 -1.80
C LEU A 146 3.96 -11.92 -0.88
N ASP A 147 3.92 -11.71 0.45
CA ASP A 147 4.21 -12.74 1.43
C ASP A 147 3.02 -13.70 1.64
N ASP A 148 1.85 -13.41 1.05
CA ASP A 148 0.69 -14.31 0.97
C ASP A 148 0.35 -14.63 -0.51
N PRO A 149 0.81 -15.78 -1.06
CA PRO A 149 0.56 -16.15 -2.46
C PRO A 149 -0.93 -16.38 -2.78
N LYS A 150 -1.79 -16.47 -1.76
CA LYS A 150 -3.24 -16.63 -1.92
C LYS A 150 -4.01 -15.33 -1.68
N PHE A 151 -3.32 -14.20 -1.57
CA PHE A 151 -3.97 -12.91 -1.38
C PHE A 151 -4.95 -12.62 -2.53
N GLN A 152 -6.20 -12.40 -2.19
CA GLN A 152 -7.26 -12.06 -3.12
C GLN A 152 -8.26 -11.10 -2.49
N ALA A 153 -8.86 -10.25 -3.30
CA ALA A 153 -9.91 -9.34 -2.85
C ALA A 153 -11.17 -9.51 -3.69
N ILE A 154 -12.32 -9.39 -3.05
CA ILE A 154 -13.62 -9.46 -3.71
C ILE A 154 -14.17 -8.03 -3.82
N VAL A 155 -14.64 -7.66 -5.01
CA VAL A 155 -15.37 -6.42 -5.25
C VAL A 155 -16.82 -6.81 -5.57
N PRO A 156 -17.69 -6.92 -4.54
CA PRO A 156 -19.01 -7.52 -4.69
C PRO A 156 -19.87 -6.79 -5.73
N GLU A 157 -19.75 -5.47 -5.81
CA GLU A 157 -20.52 -4.63 -6.74
C GLU A 157 -20.31 -5.02 -8.21
N HIS A 158 -19.19 -5.67 -8.53
CA HIS A 158 -18.80 -6.08 -9.89
C HIS A 158 -18.67 -7.59 -10.06
N ALA A 159 -19.07 -8.40 -9.05
CA ALA A 159 -18.81 -9.84 -9.01
C ALA A 159 -17.34 -10.21 -9.37
N LEU A 160 -16.41 -9.33 -9.02
CA LEU A 160 -15.02 -9.36 -9.45
C LEU A 160 -14.16 -9.90 -8.32
N THR A 161 -13.37 -10.94 -8.61
CA THR A 161 -12.32 -11.44 -7.71
C THR A 161 -10.96 -11.04 -8.28
N LEU A 162 -10.21 -10.27 -7.50
CA LEU A 162 -8.89 -9.78 -7.85
C LEU A 162 -7.84 -10.69 -7.23
N GLY A 163 -6.95 -11.24 -8.05
CA GLY A 163 -5.76 -11.94 -7.57
C GLY A 163 -4.71 -10.98 -6.99
N GLN A 164 -3.66 -11.54 -6.40
CA GLN A 164 -2.55 -10.81 -5.80
C GLN A 164 -1.93 -9.79 -6.78
N ASP A 165 -1.83 -10.14 -8.07
CA ASP A 165 -1.26 -9.30 -9.12
C ASP A 165 -2.05 -8.00 -9.34
N PHE A 166 -3.37 -8.10 -9.53
CA PHE A 166 -4.23 -6.92 -9.66
C PHE A 166 -4.39 -6.14 -8.36
N CYS A 167 -4.42 -6.83 -7.20
CA CYS A 167 -4.39 -6.14 -5.91
C CYS A 167 -3.13 -5.27 -5.78
N LEU A 168 -1.95 -5.81 -6.13
CA LEU A 168 -0.69 -5.07 -6.13
C LEU A 168 -0.75 -3.84 -7.06
N ILE A 169 -1.22 -4.03 -8.30
CA ILE A 169 -1.37 -2.96 -9.30
C ILE A 169 -2.28 -1.85 -8.75
N ILE A 170 -3.45 -2.20 -8.24
CA ILE A 170 -4.42 -1.24 -7.68
C ILE A 170 -3.79 -0.44 -6.53
N MET A 171 -3.03 -1.08 -5.65
CA MET A 171 -2.46 -0.40 -4.49
C MET A 171 -1.31 0.56 -4.80
N VAL A 172 -0.62 0.44 -5.93
CA VAL A 172 0.58 1.27 -6.25
C VAL A 172 0.38 2.21 -7.44
N PHE A 173 -0.49 1.90 -8.40
CA PHE A 173 -0.66 2.75 -9.59
C PHE A 173 -1.21 4.16 -9.33
N PRO A 174 -2.01 4.42 -8.28
CA PRO A 174 -2.40 5.78 -7.94
C PRO A 174 -1.23 6.66 -7.46
N THR A 175 -0.09 6.07 -7.07
CA THR A 175 1.07 6.80 -6.51
C THR A 175 2.11 7.14 -7.57
N ASP A 176 3.11 7.94 -7.20
CA ASP A 176 4.27 8.20 -8.06
C ASP A 176 5.08 6.90 -8.29
N SER A 177 5.34 6.56 -9.55
CA SER A 177 6.13 5.39 -9.93
C SER A 177 7.58 5.41 -9.42
N THR A 178 8.12 6.58 -9.10
CA THR A 178 9.45 6.71 -8.49
C THR A 178 9.54 6.07 -7.11
N ASN A 179 8.40 5.90 -6.42
CA ASN A 179 8.36 5.23 -5.12
C ASN A 179 8.55 3.71 -5.25
N TRP A 180 7.95 3.08 -6.27
CA TRP A 180 7.83 1.62 -6.33
C TRP A 180 8.60 0.94 -7.47
N LEU A 181 8.89 1.61 -8.59
CA LEU A 181 9.40 0.94 -9.79
C LEU A 181 10.72 0.21 -9.55
N GLN A 182 11.74 0.93 -9.07
CA GLN A 182 13.05 0.37 -8.75
C GLN A 182 12.97 -0.66 -7.61
N ARG A 183 12.03 -0.48 -6.68
CA ARG A 183 11.79 -1.43 -5.59
C ARG A 183 11.18 -2.72 -6.12
N ALA A 184 10.28 -2.65 -7.09
CA ALA A 184 9.67 -3.81 -7.76
C ALA A 184 10.72 -4.62 -8.53
N VAL A 185 11.61 -3.95 -9.28
CA VAL A 185 12.74 -4.60 -9.96
C VAL A 185 13.62 -5.33 -8.95
N LYS A 186 14.07 -4.64 -7.90
CA LYS A 186 14.90 -5.25 -6.85
C LYS A 186 14.21 -6.40 -6.12
N ARG A 187 12.91 -6.27 -5.82
CA ARG A 187 12.15 -7.36 -5.18
C ARG A 187 12.05 -8.57 -6.11
N LEU A 188 11.81 -8.37 -7.42
CA LEU A 188 11.76 -9.47 -8.39
C LEU A 188 13.07 -10.27 -8.48
N ASP A 189 14.21 -9.59 -8.35
CA ASP A 189 15.54 -10.22 -8.40
C ASP A 189 15.77 -11.18 -7.22
N VAL A 190 15.20 -10.89 -6.05
CA VAL A 190 15.37 -11.74 -4.85
C VAL A 190 14.16 -12.61 -4.54
N GLU A 191 13.01 -12.36 -5.17
CA GLU A 191 11.79 -13.13 -4.93
C GLU A 191 11.99 -14.58 -5.36
N THR A 192 11.47 -15.50 -4.54
CA THR A 192 11.55 -16.94 -4.73
C THR A 192 10.18 -17.58 -4.94
N ASP A 193 9.12 -16.96 -4.41
CA ASP A 193 7.76 -17.42 -4.65
C ASP A 193 7.32 -17.17 -6.10
N THR A 194 6.72 -18.18 -6.72
CA THR A 194 6.38 -18.15 -8.14
C THR A 194 5.20 -17.22 -8.43
N ASP A 195 4.22 -17.13 -7.52
CA ASP A 195 3.05 -16.28 -7.73
C ASP A 195 3.39 -14.82 -7.45
N ALA A 196 4.20 -14.54 -6.41
CA ALA A 196 4.76 -13.20 -6.17
C ALA A 196 5.64 -12.72 -7.34
N GLN A 197 6.47 -13.58 -7.93
CA GLN A 197 7.24 -13.25 -9.14
C GLN A 197 6.31 -12.85 -10.30
N LYS A 198 5.22 -13.58 -10.54
CA LYS A 198 4.25 -13.23 -11.59
C LYS A 198 3.55 -11.92 -11.30
N SER A 199 3.15 -11.67 -10.06
CA SER A 199 2.55 -10.39 -9.63
C SER A 199 3.47 -9.21 -9.90
N LEU A 200 4.76 -9.33 -9.55
CA LEU A 200 5.78 -8.31 -9.82
C LEU A 200 6.04 -8.12 -11.32
N LEU A 201 6.13 -9.20 -12.09
CA LEU A 201 6.26 -9.14 -13.54
C LEU A 201 5.06 -8.44 -14.19
N HIS A 202 3.84 -8.70 -13.70
CA HIS A 202 2.62 -8.07 -14.19
C HIS A 202 2.60 -6.57 -13.87
N LEU A 203 2.97 -6.18 -12.64
CA LEU A 203 3.17 -4.79 -12.24
C LEU A 203 4.17 -4.07 -13.17
N LEU A 204 5.35 -4.66 -13.39
CA LEU A 204 6.37 -4.11 -14.28
C LEU A 204 5.88 -4.01 -15.73
N TRP A 205 5.13 -4.99 -16.21
CA TRP A 205 4.55 -4.92 -17.56
C TRP A 205 3.60 -3.74 -17.68
N TYR A 206 2.73 -3.50 -16.69
CA TYR A 206 1.86 -2.32 -16.71
C TYR A 206 2.64 -1.01 -16.54
N ALA A 207 3.81 -0.98 -15.89
CA ALA A 207 4.58 0.25 -15.73
C ALA A 207 4.97 0.86 -17.09
N GLN A 208 5.17 0.00 -18.11
CA GLN A 208 5.48 0.40 -19.47
C GLN A 208 6.63 1.42 -19.52
N THR A 209 7.74 1.10 -18.87
CA THR A 209 8.98 1.89 -18.88
C THR A 209 10.12 1.04 -19.44
N SER A 210 11.17 1.68 -19.98
CA SER A 210 12.32 0.94 -20.53
C SER A 210 13.04 0.12 -19.46
N GLU A 211 13.03 0.61 -18.22
CA GLU A 211 13.55 -0.12 -17.06
C GLU A 211 12.75 -1.40 -16.80
N SER A 212 11.42 -1.32 -16.84
CA SER A 212 10.54 -2.49 -16.65
C SER A 212 10.71 -3.50 -17.77
N ASP A 213 10.81 -3.04 -19.02
CA ASP A 213 11.05 -3.90 -20.18
C ASP A 213 12.40 -4.64 -20.03
N GLY A 214 13.43 -3.94 -19.56
CA GLY A 214 14.74 -4.50 -19.27
C GLY A 214 14.68 -5.57 -18.18
N ALA A 215 13.99 -5.30 -17.08
CA ALA A 215 13.81 -6.24 -15.97
C ALA A 215 13.06 -7.51 -16.42
N ILE A 216 11.96 -7.38 -17.17
CA ILE A 216 11.20 -8.52 -17.71
C ILE A 216 12.07 -9.35 -18.66
N ALA A 217 12.79 -8.70 -19.57
CA ALA A 217 13.67 -9.38 -20.53
C ALA A 217 14.85 -10.08 -19.86
N HIS A 218 15.42 -9.49 -18.80
CA HIS A 218 16.45 -10.11 -17.98
C HIS A 218 15.91 -11.35 -17.27
N PHE A 219 14.78 -11.22 -16.57
CA PHE A 219 14.15 -12.32 -15.84
C PHE A 219 13.78 -13.50 -16.75
N ALA A 220 13.28 -13.24 -17.96
CA ALA A 220 12.93 -14.27 -18.96
C ALA A 220 14.12 -15.17 -19.38
N LYS A 221 15.37 -14.70 -19.19
CA LYS A 221 16.62 -15.39 -19.55
C LYS A 221 17.36 -15.97 -18.35
N ALA A 222 16.96 -15.63 -17.13
CA ALA A 222 17.61 -16.04 -15.88
C ALA A 222 17.47 -17.56 -15.63
N ALA A 223 18.51 -18.34 -15.96
CA ALA A 223 18.46 -19.81 -15.91
C ALA A 223 18.20 -20.38 -14.50
N GLU A 224 18.49 -19.60 -13.47
CA GLU A 224 18.28 -19.89 -12.05
C GLU A 224 16.83 -19.65 -11.57
N LYS A 225 16.03 -18.88 -12.31
CA LYS A 225 14.63 -18.57 -11.93
C LYS A 225 13.67 -19.73 -12.30
N PRO A 226 12.55 -19.89 -11.57
CA PRO A 226 11.56 -20.94 -11.86
C PRO A 226 11.03 -20.87 -13.30
N ALA A 227 10.94 -22.02 -13.97
CA ALA A 227 10.47 -22.09 -15.36
C ALA A 227 9.10 -21.41 -15.58
N PRO A 228 8.07 -21.63 -14.73
CA PRO A 228 6.77 -20.99 -14.90
C PRO A 228 6.83 -19.45 -14.93
N SER A 229 7.64 -18.84 -14.06
CA SER A 229 7.79 -17.39 -14.00
C SER A 229 8.56 -16.84 -15.21
N ARG A 230 9.56 -17.57 -15.71
CA ARG A 230 10.29 -17.17 -16.93
C ARG A 230 9.40 -17.26 -18.16
N ASP A 231 8.58 -18.30 -18.26
CA ASP A 231 7.63 -18.44 -19.36
C ASP A 231 6.59 -17.33 -19.32
N PHE A 232 6.10 -16.96 -18.14
CA PHE A 232 5.24 -15.79 -17.96
C PHE A 232 5.93 -14.48 -18.39
N ALA A 233 7.19 -14.26 -18.00
CA ALA A 233 7.96 -13.09 -18.44
C ALA A 233 8.13 -13.04 -19.98
N ARG A 234 8.37 -14.17 -20.63
CA ARG A 234 8.43 -14.28 -22.11
C ARG A 234 7.10 -13.94 -22.75
N GLN A 235 5.99 -14.43 -22.18
CA GLN A 235 4.65 -14.10 -22.65
C GLN A 235 4.38 -12.61 -22.55
N LEU A 236 4.71 -11.97 -21.42
CA LEU A 236 4.55 -10.51 -21.26
C LEU A 236 5.39 -9.71 -22.25
N ALA A 237 6.64 -10.13 -22.50
CA ALA A 237 7.51 -9.48 -23.48
C ALA A 237 6.92 -9.56 -24.91
N ALA A 238 6.39 -10.72 -25.30
CA ALA A 238 5.76 -10.94 -26.60
C ALA A 238 4.36 -10.30 -26.72
N ARG A 239 3.64 -10.14 -25.61
CA ARG A 239 2.27 -9.61 -25.58
C ARG A 239 2.17 -8.22 -26.18
N ASN A 240 3.19 -7.37 -26.01
CA ASN A 240 3.22 -6.04 -26.60
C ASN A 240 3.20 -6.10 -28.15
N ASP A 241 3.97 -7.01 -28.75
CA ASP A 241 3.97 -7.23 -30.20
C ASP A 241 2.62 -7.75 -30.71
N GLU A 242 2.06 -8.73 -29.99
CA GLU A 242 0.78 -9.33 -30.35
C GLU A 242 -0.39 -8.33 -30.30
N LEU A 243 -0.44 -7.51 -29.25
CA LEU A 243 -1.49 -6.50 -29.08
C LEU A 243 -1.43 -5.43 -30.17
N LEU A 244 -0.21 -5.04 -30.58
CA LEU A 244 -0.01 -4.12 -31.71
C LEU A 244 -0.43 -4.73 -33.04
N ALA A 245 -0.09 -6.00 -33.29
CA ALA A 245 -0.48 -6.71 -34.50
C ALA A 245 -2.00 -6.83 -34.63
N ARG A 246 -2.70 -7.17 -33.53
CA ARG A 246 -4.17 -7.29 -33.50
C ARG A 246 -4.89 -5.96 -33.72
N LYS A 247 -4.31 -4.85 -33.24
CA LYS A 247 -4.93 -3.50 -33.32
C LYS A 247 -4.33 -2.61 -34.41
N GLY A 248 -3.68 -3.18 -35.42
CA GLY A 248 -2.89 -2.46 -36.44
C GLY A 248 -3.52 -1.19 -37.02
N ASN A 249 -4.84 -1.18 -37.25
CA ASN A 249 -5.55 0.00 -37.77
C ASN A 249 -5.85 1.09 -36.72
N ALA A 250 -6.12 0.70 -35.46
CA ALA A 250 -6.43 1.63 -34.37
C ALA A 250 -5.16 2.25 -33.73
N VAL A 251 -4.02 1.55 -33.82
CA VAL A 251 -2.73 2.05 -33.33
C VAL A 251 -2.08 2.97 -34.37
N ALA A 252 -2.29 2.72 -35.67
CA ALA A 252 -1.79 3.60 -36.73
C ALA A 252 -2.36 5.03 -36.65
N SER A 253 -3.62 5.19 -36.24
CA SER A 253 -4.22 6.53 -36.03
C SER A 253 -3.66 7.26 -34.80
N LEU A 254 -3.20 6.52 -33.78
CA LEU A 254 -2.54 7.08 -32.61
C LEU A 254 -1.11 7.55 -32.93
N LYS A 255 -0.40 6.91 -33.86
CA LYS A 255 0.95 7.34 -34.29
C LYS A 255 0.99 8.76 -34.87
N ALA A 256 -0.13 9.26 -35.41
CA ALA A 256 -0.19 10.58 -36.05
C ALA A 256 -0.21 11.74 -35.05
N SER A 257 -0.35 11.50 -33.74
CA SER A 257 -0.51 12.54 -32.71
C SER A 257 0.58 12.57 -31.63
N THR A 258 1.69 11.86 -31.78
CA THR A 258 2.52 11.46 -30.63
C THR A 258 3.82 12.22 -30.43
N GLY A 259 3.87 12.99 -29.33
CA GLY A 259 5.09 13.46 -28.66
C GLY A 259 5.05 13.14 -27.16
N ARG A 260 6.11 13.49 -26.41
CA ARG A 260 6.24 13.30 -24.94
C ARG A 260 5.00 13.72 -24.13
N GLN A 261 4.27 14.74 -24.60
CA GLN A 261 3.04 15.22 -23.98
C GLN A 261 1.89 14.22 -24.02
N ALA A 262 1.74 13.45 -25.10
CA ALA A 262 0.70 12.42 -25.24
C ALA A 262 0.95 11.26 -24.27
N GLU A 263 2.21 10.83 -24.14
CA GLU A 263 2.61 9.82 -23.16
C GLU A 263 2.30 10.26 -21.72
N ALA A 264 2.71 11.48 -21.35
CA ALA A 264 2.44 12.03 -20.02
C ALA A 264 0.93 12.12 -19.73
N SER A 265 0.13 12.50 -20.74
CA SER A 265 -1.33 12.57 -20.62
C SER A 265 -1.95 11.19 -20.36
N ILE A 266 -1.53 10.15 -21.09
CA ILE A 266 -2.02 8.78 -20.89
C ILE A 266 -1.59 8.25 -19.52
N ARG A 267 -0.34 8.48 -19.08
CA ARG A 267 0.09 8.08 -17.74
C ARG A 267 -0.75 8.74 -16.65
N LYS A 268 -1.06 10.03 -16.79
CA LYS A 268 -1.97 10.73 -15.87
C LYS A 268 -3.39 10.16 -15.90
N ALA A 269 -3.88 9.79 -17.07
CA ALA A 269 -5.19 9.15 -17.23
C ALA A 269 -5.22 7.81 -16.49
N ARG A 270 -4.18 6.98 -16.64
CA ARG A 270 -4.02 5.70 -15.90
C ARG A 270 -4.03 5.86 -14.39
N VAL A 271 -3.31 6.84 -13.86
CA VAL A 271 -3.35 7.16 -12.41
C VAL A 271 -4.77 7.50 -11.97
N LYS A 272 -5.48 8.32 -12.76
CA LYS A 272 -6.88 8.68 -12.48
C LYS A 272 -7.81 7.46 -12.57
N THR A 273 -7.66 6.62 -13.59
CA THR A 273 -8.43 5.39 -13.77
C THR A 273 -8.27 4.47 -12.57
N MET A 274 -7.03 4.24 -12.14
CA MET A 274 -6.69 3.38 -10.99
C MET A 274 -7.05 4.00 -9.63
N SER A 275 -7.55 5.23 -9.58
CA SER A 275 -8.15 5.77 -8.34
C SER A 275 -9.51 5.15 -7.99
N ARG A 276 -10.03 4.26 -8.84
CA ARG A 276 -11.25 3.48 -8.65
C ARG A 276 -10.92 1.99 -8.63
N ILE A 277 -11.75 1.22 -7.93
CA ILE A 277 -11.71 -0.25 -7.96
C ILE A 277 -13.02 -0.73 -8.61
N SER A 278 -12.99 -0.99 -9.91
CA SER A 278 -14.11 -1.58 -10.67
C SER A 278 -13.62 -2.34 -11.89
N ASP A 279 -14.48 -3.16 -12.49
CA ASP A 279 -14.17 -3.84 -13.76
C ASP A 279 -14.03 -2.82 -14.91
N GLU A 280 -14.84 -1.75 -14.94
CA GLU A 280 -14.69 -0.69 -15.95
C GLU A 280 -13.36 0.05 -15.80
N ALA A 281 -12.91 0.31 -14.56
CA ALA A 281 -11.60 0.91 -14.33
C ALA A 281 -10.47 0.01 -14.85
N LEU A 282 -10.56 -1.32 -14.67
CA LEU A 282 -9.56 -2.24 -15.21
C LEU A 282 -9.58 -2.28 -16.75
N MET A 283 -10.76 -2.27 -17.37
CA MET A 283 -10.88 -2.21 -18.83
C MET A 283 -10.32 -0.91 -19.40
N GLU A 284 -10.66 0.24 -18.80
CA GLU A 284 -10.12 1.55 -19.18
C GLU A 284 -8.60 1.58 -19.02
N PHE A 285 -8.07 1.02 -17.93
CA PHE A 285 -6.64 0.96 -17.66
C PHE A 285 -5.89 0.11 -18.68
N ASP A 286 -6.48 -1.01 -19.12
CA ASP A 286 -5.96 -1.85 -20.20
C ASP A 286 -5.95 -1.09 -21.54
N GLU A 287 -7.03 -0.38 -21.87
CA GLU A 287 -7.09 0.45 -23.07
C GLU A 287 -6.03 1.56 -23.09
N GLU A 288 -5.82 2.21 -21.95
CA GLU A 288 -4.79 3.23 -21.79
C GLU A 288 -3.37 2.63 -21.87
N THR A 289 -3.17 1.44 -21.33
CA THR A 289 -1.92 0.68 -21.44
C THR A 289 -1.62 0.35 -22.91
N LEU A 290 -2.64 -0.04 -23.69
CA LEU A 290 -2.50 -0.28 -25.13
C LEU A 290 -2.12 0.98 -25.91
N LYS A 291 -2.76 2.12 -25.59
CA LYS A 291 -2.39 3.41 -26.17
C LYS A 291 -0.92 3.71 -25.88
N LEU A 292 -0.49 3.53 -24.63
CA LEU A 292 0.89 3.76 -24.21
C LEU A 292 1.91 2.87 -24.93
N ILE A 293 1.61 1.58 -25.11
CA ILE A 293 2.44 0.65 -25.90
C ILE A 293 2.59 1.17 -27.34
N GLY A 294 1.49 1.61 -27.96
CA GLY A 294 1.47 2.18 -29.31
C GLY A 294 2.39 3.39 -29.47
N ILE A 295 2.36 4.31 -28.51
CA ILE A 295 3.23 5.50 -28.50
C ILE A 295 4.70 5.11 -28.38
N ARG A 296 5.05 4.29 -27.38
CA ARG A 296 6.43 3.92 -27.08
C ARG A 296 7.11 3.19 -28.24
N ARG A 297 6.37 2.31 -28.93
CA ARG A 297 6.88 1.55 -30.08
C ARG A 297 6.77 2.30 -31.41
N GLY A 298 5.87 3.27 -31.52
CA GLY A 298 5.78 4.15 -32.69
C GLY A 298 6.93 5.16 -32.79
N GLY A 299 7.52 5.57 -31.65
CA GLY A 299 8.65 6.50 -31.62
C GLY A 299 10.04 5.87 -31.80
N THR A 300 10.12 4.54 -31.91
CA THR A 300 11.36 3.77 -32.11
C THR A 300 11.40 3.21 -33.53
N GLU A 301 11.30 4.07 -34.55
CA GLU A 301 11.69 3.64 -35.89
C GLU A 301 13.22 3.37 -35.92
N PRO A 302 13.66 2.23 -36.48
CA PRO A 302 15.07 2.04 -36.75
C PRO A 302 15.50 3.08 -37.79
N LYS A 303 16.43 3.95 -37.40
CA LYS A 303 17.18 4.76 -38.37
C LYS A 303 18.16 3.88 -39.15
#